data_AF-A0A938KG05-F1
#
_entry.id   AF-A0A938KG05-F1
#
_cell.length_a   1.000
_cell.length_b   1.000
_cell.length_c   1.000
_cell.angle_alpha   90.00
_cell.angle_beta   90.00
_cell.angle_gamma   90.00
#
_symmetry.space_group_name_H-M   'P 1'
#
loop_
_entity.id
_entity.type
_entity.pdbx_description
1 polymer ?
#
loop_
_entity_poly.entity_id
_entity_poly.type
_entity_poly.pdbx_seq_one_letter_code
_entity_poly.pdbx_strand_id
1 'polypeptide(L)'
;MRSLTPDQRIAALAGSVFVFDQLTKLIVVKGLGLEMHMEMEIIPGFFRLVHWGNTGAAWSLFHGNNGTLALVALLAGGLLVWQRHMFETHRLPGQIAVGLLLGGIFGNLLDRLRVNHVIDFLRFYV
;
A
#
# COMPACT_ATOMS: atom_id res chain seq x y z
N MET A 1 14.60 9.34 28.45
CA MET A 1 14.20 9.18 27.04
C MET A 1 12.72 9.56 26.94
N ARG A 2 12.35 10.54 26.11
CA ARG A 2 10.92 10.90 25.92
C ARG A 2 10.24 9.78 25.12
N SER A 3 9.15 9.23 25.64
CA SER A 3 8.34 8.25 24.91
C SER A 3 7.62 8.95 23.75
N LEU A 4 7.49 8.27 22.61
CA LEU A 4 6.76 8.80 21.45
C LEU A 4 5.28 8.96 21.82
N THR A 5 4.70 10.09 21.39
CA THR A 5 3.25 10.34 21.43
C THR A 5 2.49 9.37 20.50
N PRO A 6 1.19 9.13 20.71
CA PRO A 6 0.37 8.31 19.81
C PRO A 6 0.50 8.71 18.34
N ASP A 7 0.41 10.00 18.03
CA ASP A 7 0.51 10.51 16.66
C ASP A 7 1.91 10.26 16.06
N GLN A 8 2.97 10.41 16.85
CA GLN A 8 4.33 10.08 16.39
C GLN A 8 4.50 8.58 16.09
N ARG A 9 3.88 7.70 16.88
CA ARG A 9 3.90 6.24 16.63
C ARG A 9 3.13 5.88 15.37
N ILE A 10 1.96 6.47 15.18
CA ILE A 10 1.15 6.31 13.95
C ILE A 10 1.97 6.74 12.75
N ALA A 11 2.56 7.94 12.78
CA ALA A 11 3.37 8.46 11.69
C ALA A 11 4.62 7.60 11.41
N ALA A 12 5.31 7.15 12.46
CA ALA A 12 6.48 6.27 12.32
C ALA A 12 6.10 4.90 11.72
N LEU A 13 4.97 4.34 12.11
CA LEU A 13 4.47 3.08 11.55
C LEU A 13 4.03 3.27 10.10
N ALA A 14 3.23 4.30 9.80
CA ALA A 14 2.81 4.62 8.43
C ALA A 14 4.02 4.85 7.51
N GLY A 15 5.01 5.61 7.97
CA GLY A 15 6.26 5.82 7.25
C GLY A 15 7.05 4.53 7.03
N SER A 16 7.14 3.67 8.04
CA SER A 16 7.79 2.35 7.91
C SER A 16 7.08 1.49 6.87
N VAL A 17 5.75 1.36 6.96
CA VAL A 17 4.94 0.57 6.01
C VAL A 17 5.09 1.11 4.60
N PHE A 18 5.00 2.42 4.41
CA PHE A 18 5.21 3.07 3.12
C PHE A 18 6.60 2.76 2.54
N VAL A 19 7.66 2.86 3.35
CA VAL A 19 9.03 2.55 2.91
C VAL A 19 9.15 1.07 2.55
N PHE A 20 8.63 0.16 3.38
CA PHE A 20 8.67 -1.26 3.10
C PHE A 20 7.87 -1.62 1.83
N ASP A 21 6.71 -1.04 1.63
CA ASP A 21 5.89 -1.21 0.42
C ASP A 21 6.67 -0.82 -0.83
N GLN A 22 7.21 0.40 -0.89
CA GLN A 22 7.97 0.85 -2.06
C GLN A 22 9.27 0.05 -2.26
N LEU A 23 9.97 -0.32 -1.19
CA LEU A 23 11.19 -1.13 -1.29
C LEU A 23 10.90 -2.53 -1.80
N THR A 24 9.85 -3.19 -1.29
CA THR A 24 9.48 -4.55 -1.71
C THR A 24 9.01 -4.57 -3.16
N LYS A 25 8.17 -3.62 -3.58
CA LYS A 25 7.80 -3.43 -4.99
C LYS A 25 9.04 -3.28 -5.87
N LEU A 26 9.96 -2.40 -5.48
CA LEU A 26 11.19 -2.16 -6.24
C LEU A 26 12.07 -3.41 -6.33
N ILE A 27 12.24 -4.13 -5.23
CA ILE A 27 13.06 -5.35 -5.16
C ILE A 27 12.46 -6.42 -6.08
N VAL A 28 11.15 -6.67 -6.00
CA VAL A 28 10.50 -7.72 -6.79
C VAL A 28 10.49 -7.38 -8.28
N VAL A 29 10.11 -6.15 -8.65
CA VAL A 29 10.11 -5.72 -10.06
C VAL A 29 11.51 -5.78 -10.67
N LYS A 30 12.55 -5.37 -9.94
CA LYS A 30 13.93 -5.51 -10.41
C LYS A 30 14.38 -6.96 -10.51
N GLY A 31 13.92 -7.82 -9.60
CA GLY A 31 14.27 -9.25 -9.58
C GLY A 31 13.60 -10.05 -10.69
N LEU A 32 12.35 -9.72 -11.06
CA LEU A 32 11.60 -10.37 -12.13
C LEU A 32 11.95 -9.84 -13.52
N GLY A 33 12.29 -8.56 -13.61
CA GLY A 33 12.43 -7.82 -14.86
C GLY A 33 11.44 -6.66 -14.95
N LEU A 34 11.85 -5.57 -15.61
CA LEU A 34 11.04 -4.36 -15.72
C LEU A 34 9.87 -4.50 -16.71
N GLU A 35 9.82 -5.60 -17.46
CA GLU A 35 8.72 -5.92 -18.34
C GLU A 35 7.48 -6.31 -17.53
N MET A 36 6.31 -5.90 -17.99
CA MET A 36 5.04 -6.29 -17.38
C MET A 36 4.75 -7.77 -17.62
N HIS A 37 3.99 -8.39 -16.73
CA HIS A 37 3.56 -9.80 -16.80
C HIS A 37 4.68 -10.83 -16.56
N MET A 38 5.85 -10.39 -16.10
CA MET A 38 6.87 -11.30 -15.59
C MET A 38 6.36 -12.01 -14.34
N GLU A 39 6.67 -13.28 -14.19
CA GLU A 39 6.31 -14.09 -13.03
C GLU A 39 7.41 -15.08 -12.65
N MET A 40 7.46 -15.44 -11.37
CA MET A 40 8.34 -16.46 -10.82
C MET A 40 7.54 -17.32 -9.85
N GLU A 41 7.55 -18.63 -10.07
CA GLU A 41 6.93 -19.58 -9.17
C GLU A 41 7.80 -19.79 -7.92
N ILE A 42 7.21 -19.52 -6.75
CA ILE A 42 7.87 -19.67 -5.45
C ILE A 42 7.40 -20.94 -4.75
N ILE A 43 6.09 -21.21 -4.79
CA ILE A 43 5.49 -22.43 -4.27
C ILE A 43 4.59 -23.01 -5.36
N PRO A 44 4.97 -24.14 -6.00
CA PRO A 44 4.18 -24.76 -7.04
C PRO A 44 2.74 -25.03 -6.61
N GLY A 45 1.79 -24.57 -7.41
CA GLY A 45 0.35 -24.73 -7.15
C GLY A 45 -0.21 -23.82 -6.04
N PHE A 46 0.55 -22.83 -5.55
CA PHE A 46 0.08 -21.94 -4.49
C PHE A 46 0.48 -20.47 -4.64
N PHE A 47 1.77 -20.17 -4.89
CA PHE A 47 2.29 -18.80 -4.79
C PHE A 47 3.30 -18.45 -5.88
N ARG A 48 3.09 -17.29 -6.52
CA ARG A 48 3.99 -16.67 -7.50
C ARG A 48 4.30 -15.24 -7.09
N LEU A 49 5.53 -14.82 -7.36
CA LEU A 49 5.83 -13.40 -7.55
C LEU A 49 5.43 -13.01 -8.96
N VAL A 50 4.81 -11.85 -9.12
CA VAL A 50 4.37 -11.31 -10.41
C VAL A 50 4.79 -9.85 -10.56
N HIS A 51 4.80 -9.33 -11.77
CA HIS A 51 4.89 -7.90 -12.04
C HIS A 51 3.65 -7.44 -12.80
N TRP A 52 2.60 -7.11 -12.06
CA TRP A 52 1.30 -6.72 -12.62
C TRP A 52 0.95 -5.29 -12.27
N GLY A 53 0.33 -4.60 -13.23
CA GLY A 53 -0.01 -3.19 -13.13
C GLY A 53 -1.50 -3.03 -12.96
N ASN A 54 -1.93 -2.75 -11.73
CA ASN A 54 -3.33 -2.64 -11.38
C ASN A 54 -3.82 -1.20 -11.57
N THR A 55 -4.60 -0.98 -12.62
CA THR A 55 -5.22 0.32 -12.92
C THR A 55 -6.59 0.50 -12.26
N GLY A 56 -7.07 -0.51 -11.53
CA GLY A 56 -8.33 -0.50 -10.80
C GLY A 56 -8.15 -0.47 -9.28
N ALA A 57 -9.26 -0.59 -8.57
CA ALA A 57 -9.31 -0.97 -7.16
C ALA A 57 -9.74 -2.45 -7.03
N ALA A 58 -10.14 -2.88 -5.83
CA ALA A 58 -10.69 -4.22 -5.62
C ALA A 58 -11.84 -4.52 -6.61
N TRP A 59 -11.90 -5.76 -7.11
CA TRP A 59 -12.85 -6.22 -8.13
C TRP A 59 -12.84 -5.38 -9.43
N SER A 60 -11.69 -4.80 -9.78
CA SER A 60 -11.51 -3.97 -10.97
C SER A 60 -12.39 -2.70 -11.01
N LEU A 61 -12.87 -2.24 -9.86
CA LEU A 61 -13.62 -0.99 -9.77
C LEU A 61 -12.77 0.19 -10.28
N PHE A 62 -13.38 1.06 -11.08
CA PHE A 62 -12.74 2.24 -11.68
C PHE A 62 -11.49 1.91 -12.52
N HIS A 63 -11.43 0.72 -13.13
CA HIS A 63 -10.32 0.33 -14.01
C HIS A 63 -10.02 1.39 -15.07
N GLY A 64 -8.74 1.73 -15.24
CA GLY A 64 -8.27 2.77 -16.16
C GLY A 64 -8.40 4.21 -15.64
N ASN A 65 -9.06 4.43 -14.49
CA ASN A 65 -9.27 5.77 -13.93
C ASN A 65 -8.36 6.06 -12.73
N ASN A 66 -7.04 5.98 -12.96
CA ASN A 66 -6.02 6.16 -11.93
C ASN A 66 -6.07 7.55 -11.26
N GLY A 67 -6.41 8.61 -12.00
CA GLY A 67 -6.53 9.96 -11.43
C GLY A 67 -7.65 10.04 -10.38
N THR A 68 -8.81 9.43 -10.65
CA THR A 68 -9.91 9.36 -9.68
C THR A 68 -9.52 8.52 -8.47
N LEU A 69 -8.88 7.37 -8.68
CA LEU A 69 -8.43 6.52 -7.58
C LEU A 69 -7.35 7.21 -6.73
N ALA A 70 -6.46 8.00 -7.32
CA ALA A 70 -5.48 8.81 -6.61
C ALA A 70 -6.17 9.90 -5.76
N LEU A 71 -7.18 10.58 -6.31
CA LEU A 71 -7.97 11.57 -5.56
C LEU A 71 -8.71 10.91 -4.39
N VAL A 72 -9.35 9.76 -4.61
CA VAL A 72 -10.03 8.99 -3.56
C VAL A 72 -9.04 8.58 -2.46
N ALA A 73 -7.86 8.09 -2.82
CA ALA A 73 -6.83 7.72 -1.85
C ALA A 73 -6.35 8.94 -1.03
N LEU A 74 -6.15 10.09 -1.67
CA LEU A 74 -5.77 11.33 -0.99
C LEU A 74 -6.85 11.80 -0.01
N LEU A 75 -8.12 11.80 -0.44
CA LEU A 75 -9.26 12.19 0.39
C LEU A 75 -9.47 11.21 1.54
N ALA A 76 -9.39 9.90 1.29
CA ALA A 76 -9.51 8.87 2.31
C ALA A 76 -8.38 8.96 3.34
N GLY A 77 -7.14 9.16 2.91
CA GLY A 77 -5.99 9.37 3.79
C GLY A 77 -6.15 10.63 4.66
N GLY A 78 -6.56 11.76 4.05
CA GLY A 78 -6.83 13.00 4.78
C GLY A 78 -7.96 12.87 5.80
N LEU A 79 -9.07 12.24 5.41
CA LEU A 79 -10.20 11.94 6.29
C LEU A 79 -9.78 11.03 7.45
N LEU A 80 -9.00 9.99 7.18
CA LEU A 80 -8.50 9.08 8.20
C LEU A 80 -7.58 9.80 9.20
N VAL A 81 -6.72 10.72 8.74
CA VAL A 81 -5.91 11.55 9.64
C VAL A 81 -6.80 12.47 10.49
N TRP A 82 -7.78 13.13 9.88
CA TRP A 82 -8.69 14.05 10.58
C TRP A 82 -9.54 13.33 11.64
N GLN A 83 -10.07 12.16 11.30
CA GLN A 83 -10.95 11.36 12.16
C GLN A 83 -10.23 10.26 12.94
N ARG A 84 -8.89 10.26 12.99
CA ARG A 84 -8.10 9.18 13.61
C ARG A 84 -8.51 8.87 15.05
N HIS A 85 -8.98 9.85 15.81
CA HIS A 85 -9.42 9.67 17.19
C HIS A 85 -10.65 8.76 17.35
N MET A 86 -11.46 8.61 16.28
CA MET A 86 -12.59 7.66 16.26
C MET A 86 -12.13 6.20 16.23
N PHE A 87 -10.86 5.93 15.92
CA PHE A 87 -10.27 4.59 15.84
C PHE A 87 -9.53 4.21 17.13
N GLU A 88 -10.00 4.69 18.29
CA GLU A 88 -9.39 4.42 19.60
C GLU A 88 -7.87 4.65 19.66
N THR A 89 -7.34 5.69 19.00
CA THR A 89 -5.88 5.94 18.94
C THR A 89 -5.22 6.27 20.28
N HIS A 90 -6.01 6.41 21.35
CA HIS A 90 -5.50 6.42 22.72
C HIS A 90 -4.94 5.05 23.16
N ARG A 91 -5.34 3.96 22.49
CA ARG A 91 -4.83 2.60 22.68
C ARG A 91 -3.89 2.20 21.55
N LEU A 92 -2.95 1.30 21.85
CA LEU A 92 -1.96 0.82 20.89
C LEU A 92 -2.59 0.14 19.65
N PRO A 93 -3.63 -0.72 19.76
CA PRO A 93 -4.24 -1.34 18.58
C PRO A 93 -4.81 -0.32 17.57
N GLY A 94 -5.45 0.75 18.07
CA GLY A 94 -5.96 1.84 17.23
C GLY A 94 -4.84 2.58 16.50
N GLN A 95 -3.73 2.84 17.19
CA GLN A 95 -2.54 3.44 16.59
C GLN A 95 -1.95 2.55 15.48
N ILE A 96 -1.89 1.24 15.73
CA ILE A 96 -1.39 0.26 14.75
C ILE A 96 -2.29 0.25 13.52
N ALA A 97 -3.60 0.12 13.71
CA ALA A 97 -4.57 0.08 12.61
C ALA A 97 -4.48 1.33 11.71
N VAL A 98 -4.49 2.53 12.31
CA VAL A 98 -4.37 3.79 11.56
C VAL A 98 -3.03 3.89 10.84
N GLY A 99 -1.92 3.50 11.50
CA GLY A 99 -0.60 3.51 10.88
C GLY A 99 -0.49 2.58 9.67
N LEU A 100 -1.00 1.35 9.78
CA LEU A 100 -1.03 0.38 8.67
C LEU A 100 -1.88 0.90 7.49
N LEU A 101 -3.07 1.43 7.78
CA LEU A 101 -3.97 1.97 6.76
C LEU A 101 -3.34 3.16 6.02
N LEU A 102 -2.79 4.14 6.75
CA LEU A 102 -2.15 5.30 6.13
C LEU A 102 -0.93 4.89 5.29
N GLY A 103 -0.08 3.99 5.79
CA GLY A 103 1.07 3.49 5.05
C GLY A 103 0.67 2.85 3.71
N GLY A 104 -0.35 1.98 3.72
CA GLY A 104 -0.86 1.34 2.51
C GLY A 104 -1.55 2.30 1.54
N ILE A 105 -2.36 3.24 2.05
CA ILE A 105 -3.01 4.29 1.24
C ILE A 105 -1.95 5.12 0.50
N PHE A 106 -0.92 5.60 1.22
CA PHE A 106 0.10 6.46 0.63
C PHE A 106 1.05 5.70 -0.30
N GLY A 107 1.37 4.43 -0.04
CA GLY A 107 2.17 3.61 -0.97
C GLY A 107 1.45 3.43 -2.31
N ASN A 108 0.19 3.02 -2.26
CA ASN A 108 -0.62 2.85 -3.48
C ASN A 108 -0.97 4.18 -4.17
N LEU A 109 -1.05 5.30 -3.43
CA LEU A 109 -1.18 6.63 -4.02
C LEU A 109 0.09 7.00 -4.79
N LEU A 110 1.28 6.73 -4.22
CA LEU A 110 2.54 7.06 -4.87
C LEU A 110 2.69 6.36 -6.21
N ASP A 111 2.38 5.07 -6.28
CA ASP A 111 2.46 4.32 -7.53
C ASP A 111 1.49 4.89 -8.58
N ARG A 112 0.24 5.20 -8.20
CA ARG A 112 -0.73 5.84 -9.10
C ARG A 112 -0.23 7.17 -9.66
N LEU A 113 0.49 7.96 -8.87
CA LEU A 113 1.05 9.24 -9.30
C LEU A 113 2.34 9.10 -10.13
N ARG A 114 3.15 8.05 -9.89
CA ARG A 114 4.45 7.86 -10.54
C ARG A 114 4.41 6.99 -11.78
N VAL A 115 3.72 5.86 -11.72
CA VAL A 115 3.71 4.83 -12.76
C VAL A 115 2.32 4.59 -13.37
N ASN A 116 1.31 5.37 -12.96
CA ASN A 116 -0.07 5.30 -13.46
C ASN A 116 -0.75 3.94 -13.26
N HIS A 117 -0.38 3.20 -12.21
CA HIS A 117 -1.06 1.98 -11.73
C HIS A 117 -0.48 1.64 -10.35
N VAL A 118 -1.06 0.67 -9.64
CA VAL A 118 -0.44 0.06 -8.46
C VAL A 118 0.36 -1.16 -8.90
N ILE A 119 1.59 -1.31 -8.38
CA ILE A 119 2.41 -2.48 -8.64
C ILE A 119 1.96 -3.61 -7.71
N ASP A 120 1.34 -4.64 -8.29
CA ASP A 120 0.95 -5.86 -7.60
C ASP A 120 1.99 -6.95 -7.89
N PHE A 121 2.44 -7.63 -6.83
CA PHE A 121 3.53 -8.61 -6.96
C PHE A 121 3.34 -9.91 -6.19
N LEU A 122 2.28 -10.03 -5.38
CA LEU A 122 1.96 -11.26 -4.66
C LEU A 122 0.74 -11.91 -5.30
N ARG A 123 0.92 -13.11 -5.88
CA ARG A 123 -0.18 -13.88 -6.47
C ARG A 123 -0.34 -15.23 -5.77
N PHE A 124 -1.49 -15.42 -5.13
CA PHE A 124 -1.91 -16.70 -4.57
C PHE A 124 -2.96 -17.35 -5.47
N TYR A 125 -2.86 -18.66 -5.68
CA TYR A 125 -3.76 -19.45 -6.54
C TYR A 125 -3.88 -20.88 -6.00
N VAL A 126 -4.97 -21.57 -6.33
CA VAL A 126 -5.21 -23.00 -6.02
C VAL A 126 -5.80 -23.65 -7.26
#